data_AF-A0A523W8Y3-F1
#
_entry.id   AF-A0A523W8Y3-F1
#
_cell.length_a   1.000
_cell.length_b   1.000
_cell.length_c   1.000
_cell.angle_alpha   90.00
_cell.angle_beta   90.00
_cell.angle_gamma   90.00
#
_symmetry.space_group_name_H-M   'P 1'
#
loop_
_entity.id
_entity.type
_entity.pdbx_description
1 polymer ?
#
loop_
_entity_poly.entity_id
_entity_poly.type
_entity_poly.pdbx_seq_one_letter_code
_entity_poly.pdbx_strand_id
1 'polypeptide(L)'
;MSDKFKPPPFNYCDYRCEKCDEKDNCRVYKDNEERVLQHYVNGEDPYDPKVFLSDLHEIFAKTKDMIKDMVKEQGINIEELPDEEIPEINPEEYVLYRLAHQYSKEAHIFIKELEKTGIPEIIEEDYADLIWYHTLIAAKSGRLVSGFIDDFLDEEVAKVEEEGTLKVINKGINLSKNALENMLNELPDHLYTIADLMELLKRLEKQIQNDIRQKVNEENKV
;
A
#
# COMPACT_ATOMS: atom_id res chain seq x y z
N MET A 1 -16.73 17.59 10.71
CA MET A 1 -15.68 16.77 11.36
C MET A 1 -14.63 17.74 11.90
N SER A 2 -14.16 17.58 13.14
CA SER A 2 -13.23 18.55 13.74
C SER A 2 -11.92 18.64 12.95
N ASP A 3 -11.46 19.87 12.66
CA ASP A 3 -10.25 20.26 11.90
C ASP A 3 -8.89 19.74 12.44
N LYS A 4 -8.89 18.74 13.32
CA LYS A 4 -7.69 18.25 14.02
C LYS A 4 -6.95 17.13 13.27
N PHE A 5 -7.63 16.42 12.37
CA PHE A 5 -7.05 15.26 11.67
C PHE A 5 -7.17 15.41 10.17
N LYS A 6 -6.19 14.86 9.44
CA LYS A 6 -6.26 14.77 7.98
C LYS A 6 -7.54 14.03 7.57
N PRO A 7 -8.24 14.50 6.54
CA PRO A 7 -9.51 13.91 6.14
C PRO A 7 -9.27 12.48 5.60
N PRO A 8 -10.24 11.58 5.79
CA PRO A 8 -10.30 10.33 5.03
C PRO A 8 -10.50 10.64 3.53
N PRO A 9 -10.30 9.66 2.65
CA PRO A 9 -9.90 8.27 2.90
C PRO A 9 -8.40 8.09 3.19
N PHE A 10 -8.07 7.01 3.92
CA PHE A 10 -6.69 6.65 4.31
C PHE A 10 -6.11 5.52 3.45
N ASN A 11 -6.79 5.13 2.38
CA ASN A 11 -6.49 3.88 1.66
C ASN A 11 -5.21 3.97 0.85
N TYR A 12 -4.78 5.18 0.48
CA TYR A 12 -3.49 5.40 -0.15
C TYR A 12 -2.29 5.16 0.77
N CYS A 13 -2.45 5.17 2.10
CA CYS A 13 -1.37 5.02 3.09
C CYS A 13 -0.46 3.81 2.83
N ASP A 14 0.83 3.94 3.19
CA ASP A 14 1.81 2.83 3.15
C ASP A 14 1.81 1.97 4.40
N TYR A 15 1.00 2.31 5.40
CA TYR A 15 0.84 1.63 6.69
C TYR A 15 2.13 1.50 7.52
N ARG A 16 3.16 2.28 7.20
CA ARG A 16 4.44 2.29 7.91
C ARG A 16 4.49 3.42 8.94
N CYS A 17 3.63 3.32 9.94
CA CYS A 17 3.36 4.42 10.88
C CYS A 17 4.58 4.85 11.70
N GLU A 18 5.53 3.95 11.97
CA GLU A 18 6.76 4.24 12.70
C GLU A 18 7.69 5.20 11.93
N LYS A 19 7.58 5.24 10.60
CA LYS A 19 8.31 6.16 9.71
C LYS A 19 7.38 7.20 9.05
N CYS A 20 6.21 7.50 9.64
CA CYS A 20 5.24 8.42 9.07
C CYS A 20 5.32 9.83 9.71
N ASP A 21 5.62 10.84 8.89
CA ASP A 21 5.73 12.25 9.32
C ASP A 21 4.37 12.88 9.68
N GLU A 22 3.27 12.27 9.26
CA GLU A 22 1.90 12.77 9.47
C GLU A 22 1.20 12.11 10.67
N LYS A 23 1.93 11.35 11.50
CA LYS A 23 1.36 10.58 12.61
C LYS A 23 0.56 11.44 13.60
N ASP A 24 0.97 12.69 13.81
CA ASP A 24 0.29 13.59 14.75
C ASP A 24 -1.07 14.07 14.25
N ASN A 25 -1.26 14.12 12.93
CA ASN A 25 -2.51 14.50 12.29
C ASN A 25 -3.28 13.29 11.74
N CYS A 26 -2.85 12.06 12.02
CA CYS A 26 -3.45 10.83 11.50
C CYS A 26 -4.39 10.19 12.53
N ARG A 27 -5.70 10.25 12.27
CA ARG A 27 -6.70 9.63 13.16
C ARG A 27 -6.48 8.13 13.34
N VAL A 28 -6.19 7.39 12.25
CA VAL A 28 -5.95 5.94 12.32
C VAL A 28 -4.81 5.59 13.26
N TYR A 29 -3.72 6.37 13.21
CA TYR A 29 -2.59 6.17 14.11
C TYR A 29 -2.96 6.47 15.57
N LYS A 30 -3.62 7.60 15.84
CA LYS A 30 -4.02 7.96 17.21
C LYS A 30 -5.02 6.96 17.80
N ASP A 31 -6.03 6.55 17.03
CA ASP A 31 -7.00 5.54 17.46
C ASP A 31 -6.31 4.19 17.77
N ASN A 32 -5.26 3.81 17.02
CA ASN A 32 -4.47 2.62 17.30
C ASN A 32 -3.60 2.76 18.56
N GLU A 33 -2.90 3.88 18.74
CA GLU A 33 -2.09 4.15 19.93
C GLU A 33 -2.92 4.17 21.20
N GLU A 34 -4.10 4.80 21.16
CA GLU A 34 -5.04 4.84 22.28
C GLU A 34 -5.51 3.44 22.68
N ARG A 35 -5.82 2.58 21.69
CA ARG A 35 -6.17 1.18 21.93
C ARG A 35 -5.02 0.41 22.58
N VAL A 36 -3.83 0.47 22.00
CA VAL A 36 -2.63 -0.20 22.54
C VAL A 36 -2.36 0.25 23.99
N LEU A 37 -2.44 1.55 24.26
CA LEU A 37 -2.26 2.09 25.60
C LEU A 37 -3.32 1.57 26.57
N GLN A 38 -4.58 1.47 26.13
CA GLN A 38 -5.67 0.97 26.96
C GLN A 38 -5.44 -0.47 27.42
N HIS A 39 -4.93 -1.35 26.54
CA HIS A 39 -4.57 -2.72 26.92
C HIS A 39 -3.47 -2.73 27.98
N TYR A 40 -2.41 -1.94 27.81
CA TYR A 40 -1.36 -1.84 28.82
C TYR A 40 -1.87 -1.34 30.17
N VAL A 41 -2.76 -0.34 30.17
CA VAL A 41 -3.41 0.16 31.40
C VAL A 41 -4.26 -0.93 32.07
N ASN A 42 -4.88 -1.80 31.28
CA ASN A 42 -5.67 -2.92 31.76
C ASN A 42 -4.81 -4.15 32.17
N GLY A 43 -3.49 -4.10 31.99
CA GLY A 43 -2.59 -5.22 32.26
C GLY A 43 -2.66 -6.33 31.20
N GLU A 44 -3.14 -6.02 30.01
CA GLU A 44 -3.24 -6.91 28.86
C GLU A 44 -2.04 -6.69 27.93
N ASP A 45 -1.56 -7.76 27.31
CA ASP A 45 -0.59 -7.67 26.24
C ASP A 45 -1.33 -7.44 24.91
N PRO A 46 -1.21 -6.26 24.27
CA PRO A 46 -1.89 -5.97 23.00
C PRO A 46 -1.40 -6.85 21.83
N TYR A 47 -0.26 -7.54 22.00
CA TYR A 47 0.29 -8.46 21.01
C TYR A 47 -0.10 -9.92 21.29
N ASP A 48 -0.84 -10.20 22.39
CA ASP A 48 -1.42 -11.52 22.60
C ASP A 48 -2.49 -11.80 21.54
N PRO A 49 -2.44 -12.95 20.84
CA PRO A 49 -3.39 -13.27 19.78
C PRO A 49 -4.87 -13.24 20.21
N LYS A 50 -5.17 -13.54 21.48
CA LYS A 50 -6.56 -13.51 21.99
C LYS A 50 -7.06 -12.08 22.18
N VAL A 51 -6.20 -11.20 22.70
CA VAL A 51 -6.52 -9.77 22.86
C VAL A 51 -6.79 -9.16 21.49
N PHE A 52 -5.87 -9.40 20.54
CA PHE A 52 -6.03 -8.97 19.16
C PHE A 52 -7.33 -9.48 18.50
N LEU A 53 -7.67 -10.77 18.67
CA LEU A 53 -8.91 -11.32 18.12
C LEU A 53 -10.16 -10.71 18.76
N SER A 54 -10.10 -10.36 20.04
CA SER A 54 -11.19 -9.65 20.72
C SER A 54 -11.39 -8.26 20.12
N ASP A 55 -10.32 -7.48 19.98
CA ASP A 55 -10.37 -6.16 19.34
C ASP A 55 -10.94 -6.22 17.93
N LEU A 56 -10.50 -7.21 17.15
CA LEU A 56 -10.97 -7.39 15.78
C LEU A 56 -12.48 -7.64 15.74
N HIS A 57 -12.98 -8.49 16.64
CA HIS A 57 -14.41 -8.75 16.76
C HIS A 57 -15.19 -7.46 17.11
N GLU A 58 -14.70 -6.66 18.05
CA GLU A 58 -15.33 -5.40 18.44
C GLU A 58 -15.33 -4.37 17.29
N ILE A 59 -14.22 -4.25 16.55
CA ILE A 59 -14.11 -3.36 15.40
C ILE A 59 -15.14 -3.75 14.32
N PHE A 60 -15.27 -5.03 14.00
CA PHE A 60 -16.27 -5.49 13.03
C PHE A 60 -17.71 -5.31 13.53
N ALA A 61 -17.99 -5.55 14.81
CA ALA A 61 -19.30 -5.30 15.39
C ALA A 61 -19.68 -3.82 15.28
N LYS A 62 -18.78 -2.92 15.68
CA LYS A 62 -18.98 -1.47 15.57
C LYS A 62 -19.15 -1.03 14.12
N THR A 63 -18.35 -1.58 13.20
CA THR A 63 -18.44 -1.26 11.76
C THR A 63 -19.79 -1.69 11.19
N LYS A 64 -20.27 -2.88 11.56
CA LYS A 64 -21.60 -3.38 11.17
C LYS A 64 -22.72 -2.46 11.66
N ASP A 65 -22.63 -1.99 12.89
CA ASP A 65 -23.63 -1.08 13.45
C ASP A 65 -23.59 0.29 12.76
N MET A 66 -22.40 0.83 12.49
CA MET A 66 -22.23 2.06 11.69
C MET A 66 -22.84 1.94 10.29
N ILE A 67 -22.62 0.80 9.59
CA ILE A 67 -23.21 0.56 8.27
C ILE A 67 -24.74 0.53 8.36
N LYS A 68 -25.32 -0.14 9.36
CA LYS A 68 -26.78 -0.19 9.55
C LYS A 68 -27.37 1.20 9.79
N ASP A 69 -26.71 2.02 10.60
CA ASP A 69 -27.14 3.39 10.86
C ASP A 69 -27.09 4.21 9.57
N MET A 70 -26.01 4.12 8.79
CA MET A 70 -25.91 4.79 7.49
C MET A 70 -26.99 4.35 6.50
N VAL A 71 -27.25 3.04 6.40
CA VAL A 71 -28.31 2.49 5.52
C VAL A 71 -29.67 3.06 5.90
N LYS A 72 -29.96 3.11 7.21
CA LYS A 72 -31.22 3.67 7.72
C LYS A 72 -31.33 5.17 7.45
N GLU A 73 -30.26 5.93 7.67
CA GLU A 73 -30.21 7.37 7.44
C GLU A 73 -30.38 7.74 5.96
N GLN A 74 -29.78 6.94 5.06
CA GLN A 74 -29.85 7.14 3.62
C GLN A 74 -31.09 6.51 2.98
N GLY A 75 -31.91 5.78 3.75
CA GLY A 75 -33.11 5.11 3.25
C GLY A 75 -32.80 4.01 2.23
N ILE A 76 -31.60 3.41 2.29
CA ILE A 76 -31.17 2.35 1.38
C ILE A 76 -31.85 1.04 1.77
N ASN A 77 -32.44 0.35 0.79
CA ASN A 77 -32.92 -1.01 0.97
C ASN A 77 -31.84 -2.01 0.53
N ILE A 78 -31.14 -2.63 1.49
CA ILE A 78 -30.07 -3.61 1.20
C ILE A 78 -30.62 -4.87 0.50
N GLU A 79 -31.89 -5.20 0.69
CA GLU A 79 -32.50 -6.37 0.04
C GLU A 79 -32.84 -6.14 -1.44
N GLU A 80 -32.85 -4.89 -1.89
CA GLU A 80 -33.20 -4.48 -3.26
C GLU A 80 -32.09 -3.60 -3.85
N LEU A 81 -30.85 -4.08 -3.81
CA LEU A 81 -29.75 -3.42 -4.50
C LEU A 81 -29.80 -3.74 -6.01
N PRO A 82 -29.60 -2.75 -6.89
CA PRO A 82 -29.43 -3.01 -8.31
C PRO A 82 -28.18 -3.88 -8.51
N ASP A 83 -28.29 -4.87 -9.41
CA ASP A 83 -27.16 -5.69 -9.83
C ASP A 83 -26.36 -4.88 -10.85
N GLU A 84 -25.58 -3.91 -10.36
CA GLU A 84 -24.66 -3.15 -11.19
C GLU A 84 -23.40 -3.98 -11.44
N GLU A 85 -23.18 -4.36 -12.70
CA GLU A 85 -21.93 -4.99 -13.11
C GLU A 85 -20.79 -3.98 -12.98
N ILE A 86 -20.02 -4.11 -11.90
CA ILE A 86 -18.76 -3.38 -11.75
C ILE A 86 -17.80 -3.90 -12.82
N PRO A 87 -17.26 -3.04 -13.70
CA PRO A 87 -16.33 -3.48 -14.73
C PRO A 87 -15.11 -4.14 -14.08
N GLU A 88 -14.86 -5.41 -14.41
CA GLU A 88 -13.65 -6.09 -13.97
C GLU A 88 -12.46 -5.57 -14.78
N ILE A 89 -11.58 -4.82 -14.11
CA ILE A 89 -10.41 -4.24 -14.75
C ILE A 89 -9.19 -5.06 -14.34
N ASN A 90 -8.60 -5.72 -15.34
CA ASN A 90 -7.37 -6.46 -15.13
C ASN A 90 -6.16 -5.50 -15.11
N PRO A 91 -5.46 -5.33 -13.97
CA PRO A 91 -4.31 -4.45 -13.89
C PRO A 91 -3.17 -4.84 -14.84
N GLU A 92 -3.07 -6.11 -15.24
CA GLU A 92 -2.06 -6.62 -16.18
C GLU A 92 -2.19 -6.01 -17.59
N GLU A 93 -3.31 -5.37 -17.91
CA GLU A 93 -3.46 -4.61 -19.16
C GLU A 93 -2.61 -3.34 -19.18
N TYR A 94 -2.14 -2.86 -18.03
CA TYR A 94 -1.45 -1.58 -17.90
C TYR A 94 0.06 -1.77 -17.75
N VAL A 95 0.83 -1.00 -18.54
CA VAL A 95 2.29 -1.05 -18.54
C VAL A 95 2.86 -0.77 -17.15
N LEU A 96 2.29 0.21 -16.44
CA LEU A 96 2.71 0.58 -15.08
C LEU A 96 2.65 -0.61 -14.11
N TYR A 97 1.51 -1.31 -14.07
CA TYR A 97 1.35 -2.45 -13.19
C TYR A 97 2.28 -3.60 -13.55
N ARG A 98 2.45 -3.90 -14.84
CA ARG A 98 3.38 -4.97 -15.28
C ARG A 98 4.82 -4.72 -14.83
N LEU A 99 5.30 -3.49 -14.95
CA LEU A 99 6.62 -3.11 -14.45
C LEU A 99 6.71 -3.27 -12.92
N ALA A 100 5.65 -2.86 -12.20
CA ALA A 100 5.62 -2.91 -10.74
C ALA A 100 5.57 -4.34 -10.23
N HIS A 101 4.78 -5.18 -10.90
CA HIS A 101 4.66 -6.60 -10.62
C HIS A 101 5.96 -7.35 -10.94
N GLN A 102 6.62 -7.02 -12.06
CA GLN A 102 7.94 -7.56 -12.37
C GLN A 102 8.98 -7.19 -11.30
N TYR A 103 9.05 -5.91 -10.93
CA TYR A 103 9.92 -5.44 -9.84
C TYR A 103 9.66 -6.19 -8.53
N SER A 104 8.38 -6.30 -8.12
CA SER A 104 7.99 -7.02 -6.91
C SER A 104 8.48 -8.47 -6.92
N LYS A 105 8.29 -9.18 -8.04
CA LYS A 105 8.72 -10.58 -8.17
C LYS A 105 10.24 -10.74 -8.11
N GLU A 106 10.98 -9.91 -8.83
CA GLU A 106 12.45 -9.98 -8.85
C GLU A 106 13.05 -9.56 -7.50
N ALA A 107 12.53 -8.50 -6.89
CA ALA A 107 12.94 -8.06 -5.56
C ALA A 107 12.62 -9.13 -4.50
N HIS A 108 11.48 -9.83 -4.61
CA HIS A 108 11.14 -10.93 -3.71
C HIS A 108 12.15 -12.07 -3.78
N ILE A 109 12.60 -12.43 -4.99
CA ILE A 109 13.62 -13.47 -5.18
C ILE A 109 14.93 -13.04 -4.51
N PHE A 110 15.34 -11.78 -4.72
CA PHE A 110 16.54 -11.22 -4.10
C PHE A 110 16.45 -11.20 -2.57
N ILE A 111 15.33 -10.73 -2.01
CA ILE A 111 15.06 -10.77 -0.56
C ILE A 111 15.18 -12.19 0.00
N LYS A 112 14.59 -13.18 -0.69
CA LYS A 112 14.64 -14.59 -0.27
C LYS A 112 16.03 -15.20 -0.37
N GLU A 113 16.89 -14.66 -1.22
CA GLU A 113 18.29 -15.04 -1.26
C GLU A 113 19.04 -14.49 -0.05
N LEU A 114 18.88 -13.19 0.24
CA LEU A 114 19.51 -12.54 1.39
C LEU A 114 19.11 -13.18 2.73
N GLU A 115 17.83 -13.55 2.88
CA GLU A 115 17.35 -14.29 4.06
C GLU A 115 18.11 -15.61 4.29
N LYS A 116 18.60 -16.26 3.23
CA LYS A 116 19.33 -17.53 3.32
C LYS A 116 20.81 -17.33 3.63
N THR A 117 21.42 -16.29 3.08
CA THR A 117 22.85 -15.99 3.27
C THR A 117 23.12 -15.24 4.57
N GLY A 118 22.09 -14.63 5.15
CA GLY A 118 22.19 -13.71 6.27
C GLY A 118 22.21 -12.27 5.79
N ILE A 119 21.59 -11.38 6.58
CA ILE A 119 21.52 -9.94 6.32
C ILE A 119 22.60 -9.26 7.17
N PRO A 120 23.60 -8.60 6.55
CA PRO A 120 24.57 -7.80 7.29
C PRO A 120 23.88 -6.68 8.07
N GLU A 121 24.28 -6.47 9.33
CA GLU A 121 23.75 -5.42 10.21
C GLU A 121 23.86 -4.02 9.57
N ILE A 122 24.90 -3.78 8.78
CA ILE A 122 25.14 -2.51 8.08
C ILE A 122 24.04 -2.14 7.06
N ILE A 123 23.29 -3.11 6.53
CA ILE A 123 22.21 -2.88 5.56
C ILE A 123 20.83 -3.23 6.11
N GLU A 124 20.69 -3.42 7.43
CA GLU A 124 19.43 -3.87 8.04
C GLU A 124 18.28 -2.88 7.77
N GLU A 125 18.54 -1.57 7.85
CA GLU A 125 17.53 -0.55 7.55
C GLU A 125 17.14 -0.52 6.08
N ASP A 126 18.12 -0.61 5.17
CA ASP A 126 17.90 -0.67 3.73
C ASP A 126 17.08 -1.92 3.37
N TYR A 127 17.40 -3.05 4.01
CA TYR A 127 16.68 -4.31 3.85
C TYR A 127 15.24 -4.20 4.33
N ALA A 128 15.00 -3.59 5.49
CA ALA A 128 13.65 -3.33 5.98
C ALA A 128 12.85 -2.43 5.02
N ASP A 129 13.48 -1.43 4.42
CA ASP A 129 12.84 -0.57 3.42
C ASP A 129 12.50 -1.34 2.13
N LEU A 130 13.43 -2.14 1.62
CA LEU A 130 13.20 -2.97 0.43
C LEU A 130 12.08 -4.00 0.67
N ILE A 131 12.08 -4.69 1.82
CA ILE A 131 11.01 -5.61 2.21
C ILE A 131 9.66 -4.91 2.22
N TRP A 132 9.58 -3.71 2.81
CA TRP A 132 8.31 -3.05 2.95
C TRP A 132 7.72 -2.65 1.59
N TYR A 133 8.56 -2.09 0.72
CA TYR A 133 8.09 -1.46 -0.51
C TYR A 133 8.02 -2.39 -1.73
N HIS A 134 8.71 -3.53 -1.75
CA HIS A 134 8.73 -4.40 -2.95
C HIS A 134 7.34 -4.86 -3.38
N THR A 135 6.50 -5.32 -2.45
CA THR A 135 5.12 -5.74 -2.73
C THR A 135 4.15 -4.56 -2.76
N LEU A 136 4.39 -3.54 -1.92
CA LEU A 136 3.50 -2.40 -1.78
C LEU A 136 3.42 -1.58 -3.07
N ILE A 137 4.55 -1.38 -3.77
CA ILE A 137 4.58 -0.68 -5.06
C ILE A 137 3.64 -1.37 -6.06
N ALA A 138 3.73 -2.69 -6.22
CA ALA A 138 2.85 -3.45 -7.11
C ALA A 138 1.37 -3.35 -6.70
N ALA A 139 1.07 -3.51 -5.41
CA ALA A 139 -0.31 -3.41 -4.92
C ALA A 139 -0.92 -2.02 -5.16
N LYS A 140 -0.16 -0.94 -4.90
CA LYS A 140 -0.61 0.43 -5.11
C LYS A 140 -0.68 0.80 -6.58
N SER A 141 0.24 0.32 -7.42
CA SER A 141 0.16 0.48 -8.87
C SER A 141 -1.08 -0.21 -9.45
N GLY A 142 -1.43 -1.40 -8.95
CA GLY A 142 -2.66 -2.09 -9.34
C GLY A 142 -3.89 -1.26 -9.00
N ARG A 143 -3.99 -0.80 -7.74
CA ARG A 143 -5.06 0.12 -7.31
C ARG A 143 -5.12 1.39 -8.16
N LEU A 144 -3.97 1.98 -8.51
CA LEU A 144 -3.91 3.21 -9.29
C LEU A 144 -4.50 3.02 -10.69
N VAL A 145 -4.24 1.90 -11.35
CA VAL A 145 -4.69 1.66 -12.72
C VAL A 145 -6.08 1.05 -12.81
N SER A 146 -6.59 0.40 -11.75
CA SER A 146 -7.88 -0.31 -11.77
C SER A 146 -8.92 0.21 -10.79
N GLY A 147 -8.52 0.93 -9.73
CA GLY A 147 -9.37 1.24 -8.57
C GLY A 147 -10.10 2.58 -8.62
N PHE A 148 -9.98 3.33 -9.71
CA PHE A 148 -10.56 4.68 -9.87
C PHE A 148 -11.30 4.84 -11.21
N ILE A 149 -11.79 3.75 -11.79
CA ILE A 149 -12.40 3.75 -13.12
C ILE A 149 -13.93 3.70 -13.05
N ASP A 150 -14.49 3.34 -11.90
CA ASP A 150 -15.92 3.46 -11.66
C ASP A 150 -16.30 4.86 -11.15
N ASP A 151 -17.55 5.27 -11.39
CA ASP A 151 -18.15 6.50 -10.84
C ASP A 151 -18.55 6.31 -9.36
N PHE A 152 -17.99 5.31 -8.66
CA PHE A 152 -18.36 4.99 -7.28
C PHE A 152 -17.81 6.01 -6.29
N LEU A 153 -16.65 6.59 -6.59
CA LEU A 153 -16.07 7.66 -5.81
C LEU A 153 -16.49 9.02 -6.37
N ASP A 154 -16.86 9.93 -5.48
CA ASP A 154 -16.95 11.35 -5.80
C ASP A 154 -15.63 11.84 -6.44
N GLU A 155 -15.73 12.71 -7.44
CA GLU A 155 -14.58 13.17 -8.23
C GLU A 155 -13.47 13.80 -7.36
N GLU A 156 -13.84 14.55 -6.31
CA GLU A 156 -12.86 15.12 -5.38
C GLU A 156 -12.17 14.03 -4.56
N VAL A 157 -12.92 13.02 -4.12
CA VAL A 157 -12.39 11.88 -3.35
C VAL A 157 -11.48 11.02 -4.22
N ALA A 158 -11.89 10.72 -5.46
CA ALA A 158 -11.10 9.96 -6.42
C ALA A 158 -9.76 10.65 -6.69
N LYS A 159 -9.76 11.98 -6.88
CA LYS A 159 -8.55 12.77 -7.08
C LYS A 159 -7.61 12.73 -5.87
N VAL A 160 -8.13 12.89 -4.65
CA VAL A 160 -7.33 12.82 -3.42
C VAL A 160 -6.69 11.43 -3.26
N GLU A 161 -7.43 10.37 -3.55
CA GLU A 161 -6.93 8.99 -3.51
C GLU A 161 -5.89 8.70 -4.59
N GLU A 162 -6.10 9.16 -5.83
CA GLU A 162 -5.15 9.02 -6.93
C GLU A 162 -3.83 9.74 -6.62
N GLU A 163 -3.89 11.00 -6.20
CA GLU A 163 -2.71 11.79 -5.80
C GLU A 163 -1.99 11.17 -4.60
N GLY A 164 -2.75 10.71 -3.59
CA GLY A 164 -2.19 10.03 -2.42
C GLY A 164 -1.50 8.71 -2.80
N THR A 165 -2.11 7.93 -3.69
CA THR A 165 -1.57 6.65 -4.15
C THR A 165 -0.28 6.87 -4.95
N LEU A 166 -0.26 7.86 -5.84
CA LEU A 166 0.94 8.28 -6.57
C LEU A 166 2.07 8.72 -5.62
N LYS A 167 1.77 9.49 -4.58
CA LYS A 167 2.77 9.89 -3.58
C LYS A 167 3.39 8.67 -2.88
N VAL A 168 2.57 7.67 -2.53
CA VAL A 168 3.07 6.45 -1.88
C VAL A 168 3.89 5.58 -2.83
N ILE A 169 3.49 5.43 -4.09
CA ILE A 169 4.29 4.71 -5.09
C ILE A 169 5.65 5.39 -5.27
N ASN A 170 5.68 6.72 -5.46
CA ASN A 170 6.91 7.48 -5.61
C ASN A 170 7.80 7.41 -4.36
N LYS A 171 7.22 7.49 -3.15
CA LYS A 171 7.94 7.27 -1.88
C LYS A 171 8.59 5.89 -1.87
N GLY A 172 7.84 4.84 -2.21
CA GLY A 172 8.36 3.47 -2.26
C GLY A 172 9.48 3.31 -3.28
N ILE A 173 9.34 3.88 -4.48
CA ILE A 173 10.38 3.86 -5.52
C ILE A 173 11.66 4.51 -5.01
N ASN A 174 11.56 5.71 -4.40
CA ASN A 174 12.72 6.43 -3.89
C ASN A 174 13.42 5.70 -2.76
N LEU A 175 12.67 5.20 -1.77
CA LEU A 175 13.23 4.43 -0.66
C LEU A 175 13.87 3.13 -1.13
N SER A 176 13.25 2.44 -2.09
CA SER A 176 13.81 1.22 -2.67
C SER A 176 15.09 1.49 -3.48
N LYS A 177 15.15 2.60 -4.23
CA LYS A 177 16.37 3.02 -4.96
C LYS A 177 17.50 3.33 -3.98
N ASN A 178 17.24 4.13 -2.95
CA ASN A 178 18.24 4.47 -1.93
C ASN A 178 18.75 3.21 -1.21
N ALA A 179 17.84 2.31 -0.82
CA ALA A 179 18.19 1.04 -0.20
C ALA A 179 19.11 0.19 -1.09
N LEU A 180 18.75 0.03 -2.37
CA LEU A 180 19.53 -0.72 -3.34
C LEU A 180 20.90 -0.08 -3.63
N GLU A 181 20.97 1.25 -3.67
CA GLU A 181 22.24 1.99 -3.83
C GLU A 181 23.18 1.78 -2.64
N ASN A 182 22.66 1.80 -1.41
CA ASN A 182 23.44 1.54 -0.21
C ASN A 182 23.89 0.06 -0.15
N MET A 183 22.97 -0.87 -0.43
CA MET A 183 23.26 -2.30 -0.51
C MET A 183 24.34 -2.64 -1.52
N LEU A 184 24.44 -1.91 -2.63
CA LEU A 184 25.43 -2.19 -3.67
C LEU A 184 26.87 -2.14 -3.15
N ASN A 185 27.16 -1.24 -2.21
CA ASN A 185 28.50 -1.10 -1.62
C ASN A 185 28.87 -2.30 -0.73
N GLU A 186 27.86 -2.90 -0.09
CA GLU A 186 28.02 -3.96 0.91
C GLU A 186 27.78 -5.37 0.32
N LEU A 187 27.12 -5.46 -0.84
CA LEU A 187 26.77 -6.71 -1.54
C LEU A 187 27.32 -6.72 -2.99
N PRO A 188 28.65 -6.70 -3.18
CA PRO A 188 29.26 -6.63 -4.51
C PRO A 188 28.93 -7.85 -5.41
N ASP A 189 28.72 -9.02 -4.81
CA ASP A 189 28.35 -10.24 -5.53
C ASP A 189 26.94 -10.17 -6.15
N HIS A 190 26.12 -9.21 -5.70
CA HIS A 190 24.75 -8.98 -6.16
C HIS A 190 24.63 -7.79 -7.13
N LEU A 191 25.76 -7.25 -7.63
CA LEU A 191 25.81 -6.08 -8.52
C LEU A 191 24.77 -6.14 -9.65
N TYR A 192 24.71 -7.25 -10.40
CA TYR A 192 23.80 -7.37 -11.54
C TYR A 192 22.33 -7.39 -11.11
N THR A 193 22.00 -8.14 -10.07
CA THR A 193 20.64 -8.19 -9.52
C THR A 193 20.18 -6.82 -9.04
N ILE A 194 21.03 -6.11 -8.30
CA ILE A 194 20.74 -4.76 -7.81
C ILE A 194 20.56 -3.79 -8.98
N ALA A 195 21.43 -3.86 -10.00
CA ALA A 195 21.33 -3.01 -11.18
C ALA A 195 20.03 -3.24 -11.97
N ASP A 196 19.62 -4.49 -12.13
CA ASP A 196 18.36 -4.85 -12.82
C ASP A 196 17.13 -4.32 -12.06
N LEU A 197 17.11 -4.46 -10.73
CA LEU A 197 16.05 -3.90 -9.88
C LEU A 197 16.00 -2.37 -9.97
N MET A 198 17.15 -1.70 -9.93
CA MET A 198 17.23 -0.25 -10.10
C MET A 198 16.73 0.20 -11.48
N GLU A 199 16.99 -0.56 -12.55
CA GLU A 199 16.48 -0.25 -13.88
C GLU A 199 14.96 -0.41 -13.96
N LEU A 200 14.38 -1.43 -13.34
CA LEU A 200 12.92 -1.56 -13.22
C LEU A 200 12.29 -0.37 -12.49
N LEU A 201 12.89 0.08 -11.39
CA LEU A 201 12.43 1.27 -10.65
C LEU A 201 12.53 2.55 -11.49
N LYS A 202 13.59 2.73 -12.28
CA LYS A 202 13.71 3.86 -13.23
C LYS A 202 12.65 3.82 -14.32
N ARG A 203 12.36 2.63 -14.85
CA ARG A 203 11.30 2.44 -15.86
C ARG A 203 9.92 2.75 -15.27
N LEU A 204 9.67 2.35 -14.03
CA LEU A 204 8.45 2.69 -13.28
C LEU A 204 8.28 4.20 -13.11
N GLU A 205 9.33 4.88 -12.62
CA GLU A 205 9.35 6.33 -12.45
C GLU A 205 9.06 7.06 -13.77
N LYS A 206 9.69 6.62 -14.86
CA LYS A 206 9.46 7.16 -16.20
C LYS A 206 8.04 6.89 -16.70
N GLN A 207 7.48 5.71 -16.43
CA GLN A 207 6.10 5.39 -16.82
C GLN A 207 5.09 6.30 -16.10
N ILE A 208 5.29 6.55 -14.80
CA ILE A 208 4.45 7.45 -14.00
C ILE A 208 4.45 8.87 -14.58
N GLN A 209 5.60 9.36 -15.03
CA GLN A 209 5.75 10.69 -15.62
C GLN A 209 5.13 10.80 -17.03
N ASN A 210 5.10 9.70 -17.79
CA ASN A 210 4.62 9.70 -19.16
C ASN A 210 3.11 9.47 -19.23
N ASP A 211 2.65 8.32 -18.75
CA ASP A 211 1.25 7.90 -18.83
C ASP A 211 0.99 6.73 -17.87
N ILE A 212 0.33 7.01 -16.75
CA ILE A 212 -0.04 6.01 -15.75
C ILE A 212 -1.07 4.98 -16.26
N ARG A 213 -1.83 5.30 -17.32
CA ARG A 213 -2.91 4.48 -17.85
C ARG A 213 -2.58 3.90 -19.24
N GLN A 214 -1.33 3.94 -19.66
CA GLN A 214 -0.89 3.30 -20.91
C GLN A 214 -1.17 1.79 -20.86
N LYS A 215 -2.01 1.32 -21.79
CA LYS A 215 -2.25 -0.11 -21.99
C LYS A 215 -1.13 -0.76 -22.79
N VAL A 216 -0.91 -2.06 -22.57
CA VAL A 216 0.00 -2.87 -23.37
C VAL A 216 -0.60 -3.08 -24.76
N ASN A 217 0.15 -2.74 -25.82
CA ASN A 217 -0.28 -3.03 -27.20
C ASN A 217 -0.51 -4.54 -27.38
N GLU A 218 -1.62 -4.92 -28.02
CA GLU A 218 -2.00 -6.33 -28.24
C GLU A 218 -0.96 -7.14 -29.04
N GLU A 219 -0.04 -6.48 -29.75
CA GLU A 219 1.02 -7.10 -30.56
C GLU A 219 2.15 -7.77 -29.74
N ASN A 220 2.21 -7.57 -28.41
CA ASN A 220 3.25 -8.14 -27.54
C ASN A 220 2.73 -9.22 -26.56
N LYS A 221 1.55 -9.80 -26.82
CA LYS A 221 1.13 -11.04 -26.15
C LYS A 221 1.82 -12.23 -26.81
N VAL A 222 3.04 -12.57 -26.36
CA VAL A 222 3.74 -13.83 -26.65
C VAL A 222 3.90 -14.62 -25.37
#